data_AF-A0A9Q0PG21-F1
#
_entry.id   AF-A0A9Q0PG21-F1
#
_cell.length_a   1.000
_cell.length_b   1.000
_cell.length_c   1.000
_cell.angle_alpha   90.00
_cell.angle_beta   90.00
_cell.angle_gamma   90.00
#
_symmetry.space_group_name_H-M   'P 1'
#
loop_
_entity.id
_entity.type
_entity.pdbx_description
1 polymer ?
#
loop_
_entity_poly.entity_id
_entity_poly.type
_entity_poly.pdbx_seq_one_letter_code
_entity_poly.pdbx_strand_id
1 'polypeptide(L)'
;MVVALLHESDLLLSDDFVEAIVERTFSDADLKGDGKIDPDEWNEFVSKNPSLMKNMTLPYLKDITLAFPSFLSKTEVEDSEM
;
A
#
# COMPACT_ATOMS: atom_id res chain seq x y z
N MET A 1 -11.25 -9.05 7.03
CA MET A 1 -9.89 -8.66 6.57
C MET A 1 -9.42 -7.37 7.24
N VAL A 2 -10.17 -6.26 7.15
CA VAL A 2 -9.80 -4.98 7.79
C VAL A 2 -9.59 -5.11 9.32
N VAL A 3 -10.53 -5.75 10.03
CA VAL A 3 -10.41 -5.98 11.48
C VAL A 3 -9.15 -6.78 11.85
N ALA A 4 -8.77 -7.78 11.05
CA ALA A 4 -7.57 -8.57 11.28
C ALA A 4 -6.29 -7.73 11.11
N LEU A 5 -6.23 -6.89 10.08
CA LEU A 5 -5.09 -5.99 9.83
C LEU A 5 -4.91 -4.94 10.95
N LEU A 6 -6.03 -4.42 11.48
CA LEU A 6 -6.00 -3.52 12.63
C LEU A 6 -5.48 -4.23 13.88
N HIS A 7 -5.93 -5.46 14.12
CA HIS A 7 -5.46 -6.29 15.22
C HIS A 7 -3.97 -6.64 15.09
N GLU A 8 -3.47 -6.92 13.87
CA GLU A 8 -2.03 -7.12 13.60
C GLU A 8 -1.18 -5.87 13.88
N SER A 9 -1.80 -4.68 13.88
CA SER A 9 -1.16 -3.40 14.18
C SER A 9 -1.38 -2.95 15.64
N ASP A 10 -1.80 -3.86 16.52
CA ASP A 10 -2.18 -3.58 17.92
C ASP A 10 -3.28 -2.49 18.08
N LEU A 11 -4.09 -2.28 17.04
CA LEU A 11 -5.22 -1.35 17.05
C LEU A 11 -6.51 -2.11 17.35
N LEU A 12 -6.99 -1.98 18.59
CA LEU A 12 -8.28 -2.52 19.03
C LEU A 12 -9.37 -1.45 18.90
N LEU A 13 -10.13 -1.51 17.82
CA LEU A 13 -11.29 -0.66 17.55
C LEU A 13 -12.57 -1.49 17.65
N SER A 14 -13.68 -0.88 18.07
CA SER A 14 -14.98 -1.55 18.02
C SER A 14 -15.50 -1.62 16.57
N ASP A 15 -16.38 -2.58 16.31
CA ASP A 15 -16.92 -2.80 14.96
C ASP A 15 -17.59 -1.54 14.39
N ASP A 16 -18.37 -0.81 15.20
CA ASP A 16 -18.99 0.46 14.79
C ASP A 16 -17.98 1.51 14.30
N PHE A 17 -16.80 1.57 14.93
CA PHE A 17 -15.74 2.50 14.52
C PHE A 17 -15.07 2.04 13.22
N VAL A 18 -14.87 0.74 13.05
CA VAL A 18 -14.33 0.19 11.81
C VAL A 18 -15.31 0.44 10.66
N GLU A 19 -16.59 0.24 10.88
CA GLU A 19 -17.64 0.50 9.89
C GLU A 19 -17.69 1.98 9.50
N ALA A 20 -17.64 2.90 10.48
CA ALA A 20 -17.58 4.33 10.21
C ALA A 20 -16.34 4.74 9.40
N ILE A 21 -15.18 4.13 9.66
CA ILE A 21 -13.95 4.37 8.87
C ILE A 21 -14.11 3.86 7.44
N VAL A 22 -14.66 2.67 7.26
CA VAL A 22 -14.90 2.08 5.93
C VAL A 22 -15.90 2.94 5.15
N GLU A 23 -17.03 3.31 5.75
CA GLU A 23 -18.05 4.15 5.12
C GLU A 23 -17.47 5.50 4.71
N ARG A 24 -16.68 6.13 5.58
CA ARG A 24 -16.03 7.40 5.25
C ARG A 24 -15.03 7.25 4.11
N THR A 25 -14.25 6.17 4.10
CA THR A 25 -13.27 5.90 3.05
C THR A 25 -13.94 5.70 1.70
N PHE A 26 -15.03 4.92 1.66
CA PHE A 26 -15.82 4.73 0.44
C PHE A 26 -16.45 6.04 -0.03
N SER A 27 -17.03 6.83 0.88
CA SER A 27 -17.60 8.13 0.51
C SER A 27 -16.60 9.10 -0.12
N ASP A 28 -15.31 9.00 0.24
CA ASP A 28 -14.26 9.87 -0.28
C ASP A 28 -13.58 9.27 -1.54
N ALA A 29 -13.68 7.96 -1.79
CA ALA A 29 -12.97 7.24 -2.85
C ALA A 29 -13.86 6.72 -3.99
N ASP A 30 -15.08 6.25 -3.71
CA ASP A 30 -16.06 5.78 -4.71
C ASP A 30 -16.81 6.99 -5.29
N LEU A 31 -16.23 7.59 -6.33
CA LEU A 31 -16.75 8.78 -6.98
C LEU A 31 -17.95 8.47 -7.87
N LYS A 32 -18.04 7.22 -8.34
CA LYS A 32 -19.12 6.72 -9.21
C LYS A 32 -20.34 6.26 -8.41
N GLY A 33 -20.19 5.99 -7.12
CA GLY A 33 -21.24 5.53 -6.23
C GLY A 33 -21.74 4.12 -6.56
N ASP A 34 -20.88 3.27 -7.13
CA ASP A 34 -21.24 1.90 -7.52
C ASP A 34 -20.91 0.86 -6.42
N GLY A 35 -20.41 1.33 -5.28
CA GLY A 35 -20.00 0.53 -4.13
C GLY A 35 -18.64 -0.14 -4.33
N LYS A 36 -17.85 0.26 -5.33
CA LYS A 36 -16.53 -0.26 -5.63
C LYS A 36 -15.55 0.89 -5.79
N ILE A 37 -14.27 0.56 -5.72
CA ILE A 37 -13.19 1.51 -5.99
C ILE A 37 -12.41 0.92 -7.17
N ASP A 38 -12.52 1.55 -8.32
CA ASP A 38 -11.79 1.14 -9.51
C ASP A 38 -10.38 1.76 -9.59
N PRO A 39 -9.53 1.35 -10.56
CA PRO A 39 -8.17 1.86 -10.66
C PRO A 39 -8.07 3.37 -10.88
N ASP A 40 -9.02 3.99 -11.59
CA ASP A 40 -9.01 5.42 -11.85
C ASP A 40 -9.38 6.19 -10.57
N GLU A 41 -10.41 5.72 -9.87
CA GLU A 41 -10.82 6.24 -8.56
C GLU A 41 -9.71 6.11 -7.52
N TRP A 42 -9.06 4.93 -7.46
CA TRP A 42 -7.92 4.70 -6.59
C TRP A 42 -6.76 5.66 -6.90
N ASN A 43 -6.45 5.85 -8.19
CA ASN A 43 -5.39 6.76 -8.60
C ASN A 43 -5.69 8.22 -8.21
N GLU A 44 -6.94 8.67 -8.38
CA GLU A 44 -7.36 10.01 -7.94
C GLU A 44 -7.29 10.15 -6.41
N PHE A 45 -7.77 9.14 -5.68
CA PHE A 45 -7.77 9.14 -4.21
C PHE A 45 -6.36 9.19 -3.63
N VAL A 46 -5.45 8.38 -4.17
CA VAL A 46 -4.03 8.36 -3.79
C VAL A 46 -3.31 9.65 -4.18
N SER A 47 -3.64 10.24 -5.32
CA SER A 47 -3.05 11.52 -5.75
C SER A 47 -3.37 12.66 -4.77
N LYS A 48 -4.56 12.64 -4.16
CA LYS A 48 -4.96 13.58 -3.09
C LYS A 48 -4.31 13.24 -1.74
N ASN A 49 -3.94 11.97 -1.52
CA ASN A 49 -3.39 11.48 -0.26
C ASN A 49 -2.08 10.69 -0.47
N PRO A 50 -0.96 11.35 -0.84
CA PRO A 50 0.27 10.65 -1.22
C PRO A 50 0.89 9.77 -0.11
N SER A 51 0.56 10.04 1.16
CA SER A 51 1.02 9.26 2.31
C SER A 51 0.54 7.81 2.28
N LEU A 52 -0.56 7.50 1.60
CA LEU A 52 -1.07 6.12 1.43
C LEU A 52 -0.07 5.23 0.69
N MET A 53 0.77 5.81 -0.17
CA MET A 53 1.79 5.08 -0.94
C MET A 53 3.15 4.98 -0.23
N LYS A 54 3.24 5.42 1.04
CA LYS A 54 4.50 5.36 1.78
C LYS A 54 5.09 3.96 1.82
N ASN A 55 4.25 2.93 1.99
CA ASN A 55 4.68 1.53 2.04
C ASN A 55 5.09 0.97 0.67
N MET A 56 4.74 1.65 -0.43
CA MET A 56 5.15 1.27 -1.79
C MET A 56 6.55 1.79 -2.15
N THR A 57 7.17 2.60 -1.28
CA THR A 57 8.51 3.17 -1.52
C THR A 57 9.49 2.65 -0.47
N LEU A 58 10.55 1.98 -0.94
CA LEU A 58 11.67 1.57 -0.09
C LEU A 58 12.86 2.53 -0.33
N PRO A 59 13.04 3.57 0.50
CA PRO A 59 14.00 4.65 0.22
C PRO A 59 15.46 4.15 0.17
N TYR A 60 15.80 3.14 0.97
CA TYR A 60 17.13 2.53 1.03
C TYR A 60 17.54 1.82 -0.27
N LEU A 61 16.60 1.51 -1.17
CA LEU A 61 16.95 0.97 -2.49
C LEU A 61 17.68 2.01 -3.36
N LYS A 62 17.57 3.31 -3.07
CA LYS A 62 18.32 4.35 -3.80
C LYS A 62 19.82 4.26 -3.58
N ASP A 63 20.23 3.85 -2.39
CA ASP A 63 21.64 3.84 -1.97
C ASP A 63 22.22 2.41 -1.95
N ILE A 64 21.48 1.42 -2.47
CA ILE A 64 21.84 0.01 -2.36
C ILE A 64 23.18 -0.31 -3.03
N THR A 65 23.50 0.36 -4.15
CA THR A 65 24.76 0.15 -4.89
C THR A 65 25.97 0.77 -4.18
N LEU A 66 25.75 1.78 -3.34
CA LEU A 66 26.76 2.36 -2.45
C LEU A 66 27.00 1.47 -1.23
N ALA A 67 25.92 0.97 -0.62
CA ALA A 67 26.00 0.10 0.56
C ALA A 67 26.53 -1.31 0.23
N PHE A 68 26.21 -1.81 -0.96
CA PHE A 68 26.58 -3.15 -1.42
C PHE A 68 27.07 -3.11 -2.87
N PRO A 69 28.36 -2.78 -3.10
CA PRO A 69 28.96 -2.73 -4.45
C PRO A 69 28.82 -4.05 -5.22
N SER A 70 28.66 -5.19 -4.52
CA SER A 70 28.41 -6.49 -5.12
C SER A 70 27.13 -6.58 -5.96
N PHE A 71 26.14 -5.70 -5.77
CA PHE A 71 24.97 -5.60 -6.64
C PHE A 71 25.32 -5.15 -8.07
N LEU A 72 26.45 -4.46 -8.26
CA LEU A 72 26.99 -4.14 -9.58
C LEU A 72 27.74 -5.32 -10.20
N SER A 73 28.33 -6.18 -9.37
CA SER A 73 29.16 -7.31 -9.81
C SER A 73 28.36 -8.58 -10.10
N LYS A 74 27.14 -8.69 -9.57
CA LYS A 74 26.21 -9.81 -9.81
C LYS A 74 24.88 -9.26 -10.34
N THR A 75 24.90 -8.78 -11.57
CA THR A 75 23.68 -8.36 -12.28
C THR A 75 22.92 -9.52 -12.90
N GLU A 76 23.53 -10.70 -12.97
CA GLU A 76 22.88 -11.92 -13.45
C GLU A 76 22.09 -12.56 -12.31
N VAL A 77 20.78 -12.59 -12.48
CA VAL A 77 19.92 -13.55 -11.79
C VAL A 77 20.29 -14.90 -12.40
N GLU A 78 20.83 -15.83 -11.62
CA GLU A 78 20.86 -17.23 -12.05
C GLU A 78 19.39 -17.60 -12.29
N ASP A 79 19.01 -17.77 -13.56
CA ASP A 79 17.73 -18.38 -13.91
C ASP A 79 17.72 -19.73 -13.20
N SER A 80 16.97 -19.82 -12.10
CA SER A 80 16.70 -21.09 -11.47
C SER A 80 15.84 -21.85 -12.47
N GLU A 81 16.47 -22.67 -13.31
CA GLU A 81 15.80 -23.65 -14.15
C GLU A 81 14.80 -24.42 -13.27
N MET A 82 13.51 -24.24 -13.55
CA MET A 82 12.45 -25.15 -13.10
C MET A 82 12.46 -26.41 -13.97
#